data_AF-A0A8T5LHK0-F1
#
_entry.id   AF-A0A8T5LHK0-F1
#
_cell.length_a   1.000
_cell.length_b   1.000
_cell.length_c   1.000
_cell.angle_alpha   90.00
_cell.angle_beta   90.00
_cell.angle_gamma   90.00
#
_symmetry.space_group_name_H-M   'P 1'
#
loop_
_entity.id
_entity.type
_entity.pdbx_description
1 polymer ?
#
loop_
_entity_poly.entity_id
_entity_poly.type
_entity_poly.pdbx_seq_one_letter_code
_entity_poly.pdbx_strand_id
1 'polypeptide(L)'
;MVVKKIVKNKTPTKKASTRTEKQTIERISSKPTPLRTSIPIKTKNPTCECTPIKTNGLRIILAGIVFAIIAQIIHSISAIFSMGYYLIEEYWPVWSKIVMPGAGAPPASFYCYSAGLNFITGIFFALVFTWFACCLGGKDKLKRGALYGLGVFLIGGLPSMFMLYLIINLPAGLLAIWTLESLIISLIAGAAVAHIIK
;
A
#
# COMPACT_ATOMS: atom_id res chain seq x y z
N MET A 1 -43.76 33.73 -2.35
CA MET A 1 -44.45 32.80 -3.27
C MET A 1 -43.50 32.48 -4.42
N VAL A 2 -42.81 31.34 -4.39
CA VAL A 2 -41.85 30.95 -5.43
C VAL A 2 -42.25 29.58 -5.96
N VAL A 3 -42.52 29.57 -7.27
CA VAL A 3 -43.14 28.49 -8.03
C VAL A 3 -42.16 27.32 -8.22
N LYS A 4 -42.46 26.17 -7.61
CA LYS A 4 -41.78 24.89 -7.86
C LYS A 4 -42.14 24.37 -9.27
N LYS A 5 -41.18 24.37 -10.21
CA LYS A 5 -41.28 23.61 -11.46
C LYS A 5 -40.88 22.16 -11.22
N ILE A 6 -41.85 21.26 -11.29
CA ILE A 6 -41.68 19.81 -11.27
C ILE A 6 -41.30 19.36 -12.69
N VAL A 7 -40.05 18.94 -12.91
CA VAL A 7 -39.61 18.32 -14.17
C VAL A 7 -39.72 16.80 -14.01
N LYS A 8 -40.75 16.21 -14.64
CA LYS A 8 -40.91 14.76 -14.78
C LYS A 8 -40.00 14.26 -15.91
N ASN A 9 -38.90 13.57 -15.59
CA ASN A 9 -38.12 12.85 -16.58
C ASN A 9 -38.64 11.41 -16.72
N LYS A 10 -39.11 11.10 -17.93
CA LYS A 10 -39.54 9.77 -18.40
C LYS A 10 -38.35 8.83 -18.51
N THR A 11 -38.47 7.67 -17.87
CA THR A 11 -37.57 6.51 -17.99
C THR A 11 -37.72 5.86 -19.37
N PRO A 12 -36.65 5.66 -20.16
CA PRO A 12 -36.70 4.80 -21.32
C PRO A 12 -36.39 3.34 -20.92
N THR A 13 -37.40 2.49 -21.05
CA THR A 13 -37.31 1.02 -21.04
C THR A 13 -36.49 0.54 -22.24
N LYS A 14 -35.25 0.08 -22.01
CA LYS A 14 -34.48 -0.64 -23.03
C LYS A 14 -34.70 -2.13 -22.91
N LYS A 15 -35.27 -2.68 -23.99
CA LYS A 15 -35.56 -4.09 -24.24
C LYS A 15 -34.29 -4.95 -24.16
N ALA A 16 -34.43 -6.10 -23.51
CA ALA A 16 -33.50 -7.20 -23.58
C ALA A 16 -33.33 -7.68 -25.03
N SER A 17 -32.08 -7.82 -25.48
CA SER A 17 -31.71 -8.48 -26.73
C SER A 17 -30.90 -9.71 -26.39
N THR A 18 -31.59 -10.84 -26.30
CA THR A 18 -31.04 -12.18 -26.38
C THR A 18 -30.64 -12.42 -27.83
N ARG A 19 -29.33 -12.35 -28.14
CA ARG A 19 -28.81 -12.78 -29.44
C ARG A 19 -27.69 -13.80 -29.23
N THR A 20 -28.11 -15.04 -29.38
CA THR A 20 -27.41 -16.20 -29.92
C THR A 20 -26.06 -15.89 -30.58
N GLU A 21 -24.97 -16.26 -29.92
CA GLU A 21 -23.65 -16.43 -30.52
C GLU A 21 -23.14 -17.84 -30.19
N LYS A 22 -23.86 -18.82 -30.75
CA LYS A 22 -23.32 -20.14 -31.04
C LYS A 22 -22.86 -20.10 -32.49
N GLN A 23 -21.71 -20.71 -32.76
CA GLN A 23 -21.10 -20.99 -34.07
C GLN A 23 -20.16 -19.90 -34.61
N THR A 24 -18.88 -19.98 -34.23
CA THR A 24 -17.73 -20.06 -35.16
C THR A 24 -16.56 -20.65 -34.37
N ILE A 25 -16.66 -21.94 -34.05
CA ILE A 25 -15.51 -22.75 -33.61
C ILE A 25 -15.41 -23.88 -34.62
N GLU A 26 -14.94 -23.55 -35.83
CA GLU A 26 -14.46 -24.55 -36.77
C GLU A 26 -13.08 -24.14 -37.27
N ARG A 27 -12.15 -25.08 -37.11
CA ARG A 27 -10.93 -25.26 -37.90
C ARG A 27 -9.82 -24.21 -37.75
N ILE A 28 -9.02 -24.40 -36.70
CA ILE A 28 -7.56 -24.36 -36.85
C ILE A 28 -7.02 -25.70 -36.35
N SER A 29 -7.17 -26.73 -37.19
CA SER A 29 -6.40 -27.97 -37.09
C SER A 29 -5.04 -27.71 -37.76
N SER A 30 -4.14 -27.04 -37.03
CA SER A 30 -2.73 -26.95 -37.42
C SER A 30 -2.00 -28.14 -36.82
N LYS A 31 -1.42 -28.97 -37.69
CA LYS A 31 -0.56 -30.11 -37.35
C LYS A 31 0.37 -29.78 -36.18
N PRO A 32 0.52 -30.68 -35.19
CA PRO A 32 1.51 -30.50 -34.14
C PRO A 32 2.91 -30.53 -34.78
N THR A 33 3.55 -29.36 -34.83
CA THR A 33 4.99 -29.25 -35.11
C THR A 33 5.71 -30.08 -34.03
N PRO A 34 6.57 -31.03 -34.40
CA PRO A 34 7.27 -31.87 -33.43
C PRO A 34 8.05 -30.98 -32.45
N LEU A 35 7.74 -31.17 -31.17
CA LEU A 35 8.35 -30.47 -30.04
C LEU A 35 9.87 -30.50 -30.16
N ARG A 36 10.43 -29.29 -30.29
CA ARG A 36 11.86 -29.02 -30.30
C ARG A 36 12.49 -29.71 -29.09
N THR A 37 13.47 -30.55 -29.40
CA THR A 37 14.37 -31.26 -28.51
C THR A 37 14.70 -30.45 -27.25
N SER A 38 14.46 -31.08 -26.10
CA SER A 38 14.82 -30.64 -24.77
C SER A 38 16.28 -30.19 -24.73
N ILE A 39 16.50 -28.88 -24.81
CA ILE A 39 17.78 -28.29 -24.41
C ILE A 39 17.92 -28.64 -22.93
N PRO A 40 18.98 -29.36 -22.51
CA PRO A 40 19.24 -29.59 -21.10
C PRO A 40 19.53 -28.23 -20.47
N ILE A 41 18.49 -27.59 -19.92
CA ILE A 41 18.63 -26.42 -19.06
C ILE A 41 19.38 -26.95 -17.85
N LYS A 42 20.68 -26.67 -17.80
CA LYS A 42 21.53 -26.94 -16.66
C LYS A 42 21.04 -26.02 -15.53
N THR A 43 19.99 -26.45 -14.85
CA THR A 43 19.48 -25.83 -13.63
C THR A 43 20.51 -26.07 -12.54
N LYS A 44 21.61 -25.31 -12.58
CA LYS A 44 22.19 -24.84 -11.32
C LYS A 44 21.07 -24.01 -10.71
N ASN A 45 20.21 -24.64 -9.93
CA ASN A 45 19.41 -23.96 -8.94
C ASN A 45 20.40 -23.64 -7.83
N PRO A 46 20.99 -22.42 -7.76
CA PRO A 46 21.45 -21.97 -6.47
C PRO A 46 20.19 -21.93 -5.63
N THR A 47 20.00 -22.92 -4.77
CA THR A 47 19.13 -22.74 -3.61
C THR A 47 19.67 -21.49 -2.93
N CYS A 48 18.96 -20.38 -3.09
CA CYS A 48 19.25 -19.16 -2.35
C CYS A 48 18.95 -19.50 -0.89
N GLU A 49 19.94 -20.08 -0.20
CA GLU A 49 19.93 -20.21 1.24
C GLU A 49 20.01 -18.81 1.82
N CYS A 50 18.82 -18.27 2.01
CA CYS A 50 18.60 -16.93 2.47
C CYS A 50 18.75 -16.96 3.99
N THR A 51 19.97 -16.81 4.47
CA THR A 51 20.22 -16.71 5.91
C THR A 51 19.81 -15.32 6.41
N PRO A 52 19.02 -15.22 7.48
CA PRO A 52 18.66 -13.93 8.06
C PRO A 52 19.90 -13.12 8.43
N ILE A 53 19.86 -11.81 8.19
CA ILE A 53 20.98 -10.93 8.57
C ILE A 53 21.11 -10.95 10.10
N LYS A 54 22.28 -11.35 10.59
CA LYS A 54 22.59 -11.31 12.03
C LYS A 54 22.68 -9.85 12.49
N THR A 55 21.70 -9.42 13.29
CA THR A 55 21.67 -8.09 13.89
C THR A 55 21.41 -8.15 15.38
N ASN A 56 21.75 -7.07 16.10
CA ASN A 56 21.59 -6.97 17.54
C ASN A 56 20.25 -6.28 17.83
N GLY A 57 19.57 -6.64 18.92
CA GLY A 57 18.28 -6.03 19.30
C GLY A 57 18.31 -4.50 19.38
N LEU A 58 19.43 -3.92 19.84
CA LEU A 58 19.62 -2.46 19.88
C LEU A 58 19.47 -1.78 18.51
N ARG A 59 19.93 -2.43 17.43
CA ARG A 59 19.83 -1.88 16.07
C ARG A 59 18.41 -1.93 15.54
N ILE A 60 17.64 -2.95 15.91
CA ILE A 60 16.21 -3.03 15.59
C ILE A 60 15.46 -1.91 16.30
N ILE A 61 15.74 -1.68 17.59
CA ILE A 61 15.14 -0.57 18.35
C ILE A 61 15.51 0.78 17.72
N LEU A 62 16.78 1.01 17.40
CA LEU A 62 17.23 2.24 16.75
C LEU A 62 16.57 2.45 15.38
N ALA A 63 16.44 1.38 14.58
CA ALA A 63 15.73 1.41 13.32
C ALA A 63 14.25 1.78 13.50
N GLY A 64 13.58 1.26 14.55
CA GLY A 64 12.22 1.64 14.91
C GLY A 64 12.07 3.12 15.29
N ILE A 65 13.01 3.68 16.05
CA ILE A 65 13.01 5.11 16.40
C ILE A 65 13.17 5.97 15.13
N VAL A 66 14.14 5.62 14.28
CA VAL A 66 14.40 6.37 13.04
C VAL A 66 13.20 6.30 12.10
N PHE A 67 12.56 5.13 11.97
CA PHE A 67 11.31 4.99 11.23
C PHE A 67 10.22 5.91 11.80
N ALA A 68 10.02 5.91 13.13
CA ALA A 68 8.99 6.73 13.76
C ALA A 68 9.19 8.22 13.52
N ILE A 69 10.44 8.70 13.57
CA ILE A 69 10.78 10.10 13.27
C ILE A 69 10.46 10.43 11.81
N ILE A 70 10.88 9.59 10.87
CA ILE A 70 10.61 9.78 9.43
C ILE A 70 9.11 9.82 9.17
N ALA A 71 8.37 8.83 9.69
CA ALA A 71 6.92 8.77 9.56
C ALA A 71 6.26 10.01 10.16
N GLN A 72 6.66 10.43 11.37
CA GLN A 72 6.06 11.59 12.03
C GLN A 72 6.24 12.89 11.25
N ILE A 73 7.43 13.11 10.67
CA ILE A 73 7.70 14.29 9.85
C ILE A 73 6.79 14.28 8.61
N ILE A 74 6.72 13.14 7.91
CA ILE A 74 5.91 13.03 6.68
C ILE A 74 4.41 13.15 6.99
N HIS A 75 3.92 12.50 8.06
CA HIS A 75 2.55 12.64 8.55
C HIS A 75 2.19 14.09 8.87
N SER A 76 3.11 14.82 9.52
CA SER A 76 2.88 16.22 9.88
C SER A 76 2.76 17.11 8.64
N ILE A 77 3.58 16.85 7.61
CA ILE A 77 3.51 17.57 6.32
C ILE A 77 2.22 17.19 5.58
N SER A 78 1.90 15.90 5.49
CA SER A 78 0.69 15.37 4.83
C SER A 78 -0.59 15.90 5.47
N ALA A 79 -0.61 16.06 6.80
CA ALA A 79 -1.73 16.63 7.53
C ALA A 79 -2.12 18.02 6.99
N ILE A 80 -1.16 18.89 6.67
CA ILE A 80 -1.43 20.24 6.13
C ILE A 80 -2.27 20.17 4.85
N PHE A 81 -1.98 19.21 3.98
CA PHE A 81 -2.68 19.04 2.70
C PHE A 81 -4.01 18.28 2.84
N SER A 82 -4.16 17.47 3.87
CA SER A 82 -5.32 16.61 4.06
C SER A 82 -6.37 17.16 5.03
N MET A 83 -6.06 18.21 5.80
CA MET A 83 -6.97 18.81 6.80
C MET A 83 -8.37 19.13 6.26
N GLY A 84 -8.47 19.59 5.00
CA GLY A 84 -9.77 19.88 4.39
C GLY A 84 -10.72 18.68 4.34
N TYR A 85 -10.20 17.46 4.17
CA TYR A 85 -11.02 16.25 4.11
C TYR A 85 -11.58 15.85 5.48
N TYR A 86 -10.87 16.18 6.56
CA TYR A 86 -11.28 15.88 7.94
C TYR A 86 -12.41 16.79 8.45
N LEU A 87 -12.63 17.93 7.79
CA LEU A 87 -13.68 18.89 8.14
C LEU A 87 -15.01 18.63 7.44
N ILE A 88 -15.07 17.66 6.52
CA ILE A 88 -16.30 17.31 5.81
C ILE A 88 -17.14 16.38 6.69
N GLU A 89 -18.32 16.86 7.10
CA GLU A 89 -19.22 16.17 8.04
C GLU A 89 -19.64 14.77 7.55
N GLU A 90 -19.75 14.59 6.24
CA GLU A 90 -20.11 13.31 5.61
C GLU A 90 -19.18 12.15 6.01
N TYR A 91 -17.92 12.44 6.32
CA TYR A 91 -16.90 11.42 6.64
C TYR A 91 -16.65 11.25 8.14
N TRP A 92 -17.32 11.99 9.02
CA TRP A 92 -17.09 11.83 10.46
C TRP A 92 -17.36 10.43 11.01
N PRO A 93 -18.40 9.70 10.56
CA PRO A 93 -18.67 8.36 11.07
C PRO A 93 -17.62 7.31 10.70
N VAL A 94 -16.77 7.54 9.69
CA VAL A 94 -15.76 6.56 9.27
C VAL A 94 -14.50 6.59 10.14
N TRP A 95 -14.28 7.67 10.88
CA TRP A 95 -13.13 7.79 11.77
C TRP A 95 -13.36 6.99 13.05
N SER A 96 -12.28 6.36 13.55
CA SER A 96 -12.36 5.71 14.85
C SER A 96 -12.55 6.75 15.95
N LYS A 97 -13.22 6.38 17.04
CA LYS A 97 -13.38 7.24 18.23
C LYS A 97 -12.03 7.62 18.88
N ILE A 98 -10.96 6.91 18.55
CA ILE A 98 -9.59 7.23 18.99
C ILE A 98 -9.04 8.42 18.19
N VAL A 99 -9.32 8.48 16.88
CA VAL A 99 -8.87 9.54 15.98
C VAL A 99 -9.75 10.78 16.13
N MET A 100 -11.06 10.59 16.15
CA MET A 100 -12.07 11.63 16.32
C MET A 100 -13.16 11.16 17.28
N PRO A 101 -13.05 11.46 18.59
CA PRO A 101 -14.10 11.12 19.56
C PRO A 101 -15.38 11.94 19.34
N GLY A 102 -15.29 13.06 18.61
CA GLY A 102 -16.41 13.90 18.20
C GLY A 102 -16.04 14.76 17.00
N ALA A 103 -16.97 15.62 16.60
CA ALA A 103 -16.79 16.62 15.57
C ALA A 103 -15.59 17.53 15.86
N GLY A 104 -14.61 17.57 14.95
CA GLY A 104 -13.50 18.52 15.01
C GLY A 104 -12.12 17.86 14.92
N ALA A 105 -11.11 18.60 15.41
CA ALA A 105 -9.72 18.19 15.31
C ALA A 105 -9.40 17.00 16.24
N PRO A 106 -8.46 16.10 15.84
CA PRO A 106 -7.98 15.04 16.71
C PRO A 106 -7.43 15.57 18.03
N PRO A 107 -7.70 14.91 19.17
CA PRO A 107 -7.17 15.30 20.47
C PRO A 107 -5.64 15.08 20.52
N ALA A 108 -4.93 15.81 21.39
CA ALA A 108 -3.49 15.64 21.56
C ALA A 108 -3.08 14.21 21.97
N SER A 109 -3.96 13.44 22.62
CA SER A 109 -3.72 12.03 22.94
C SER A 109 -3.54 11.16 21.70
N PHE A 110 -4.19 11.50 20.58
CA PHE A 110 -4.02 10.81 19.30
C PHE A 110 -2.58 10.88 18.80
N TYR A 111 -1.89 11.99 19.03
CA TYR A 111 -0.47 12.14 18.67
C TYR A 111 0.40 11.10 19.39
N CYS A 112 0.18 10.88 20.68
CA CYS A 112 0.92 9.86 21.45
C CYS A 112 0.66 8.44 20.92
N TYR A 113 -0.59 8.13 20.59
CA TYR A 113 -0.93 6.83 19.98
C TYR A 113 -0.27 6.68 18.60
N SER A 114 -0.31 7.71 17.76
CA SER A 114 0.32 7.70 16.44
C SER A 114 1.84 7.49 16.54
N ALA A 115 2.52 8.22 17.42
CA ALA A 115 3.96 8.07 17.64
C ALA A 115 4.32 6.64 18.14
N GLY A 116 3.54 6.10 19.08
CA GLY A 116 3.73 4.75 19.60
C GLY A 116 3.53 3.67 18.52
N LEU A 117 2.46 3.78 17.72
CA LEU A 117 2.20 2.87 16.61
C LEU A 117 3.26 2.97 15.52
N ASN A 118 3.76 4.17 15.21
CA ASN A 118 4.85 4.36 14.26
C ASN A 118 6.15 3.69 14.73
N PHE A 119 6.46 3.78 16.03
CA PHE A 119 7.60 3.08 16.62
C PHE A 119 7.46 1.55 16.52
N ILE A 120 6.30 1.01 16.88
CA ILE A 120 6.02 -0.43 16.80
C ILE A 120 6.11 -0.90 15.33
N THR A 121 5.47 -0.18 14.40
CA THR A 121 5.54 -0.45 12.96
C THR A 121 6.99 -0.43 12.48
N GLY A 122 7.80 0.54 12.92
CA GLY A 122 9.22 0.63 12.59
C GLY A 122 10.03 -0.57 13.06
N ILE A 123 9.73 -1.11 14.25
CA ILE A 123 10.35 -2.36 14.75
C ILE A 123 9.99 -3.52 13.84
N PHE A 124 8.70 -3.70 13.50
CA PHE A 124 8.27 -4.78 12.60
C PHE A 124 8.89 -4.65 11.21
N PHE A 125 8.93 -3.43 10.67
CA PHE A 125 9.56 -3.13 9.39
C PHE A 125 11.06 -3.49 9.42
N ALA A 126 11.77 -3.16 10.49
CA ALA A 126 13.17 -3.55 10.69
C ALA A 126 13.37 -5.07 10.81
N LEU A 127 12.49 -5.76 11.54
CA LEU A 127 12.54 -7.22 11.68
C LEU A 127 12.31 -7.89 10.32
N VAL A 128 11.25 -7.54 9.60
CA VAL A 128 10.96 -8.11 8.29
C VAL A 128 12.12 -7.83 7.30
N PHE A 129 12.74 -6.65 7.37
CA PHE A 129 13.95 -6.38 6.58
C PHE A 129 15.06 -7.40 6.83
N THR A 130 15.34 -7.79 8.09
CA THR A 130 16.41 -8.79 8.37
C THR A 130 16.19 -10.15 7.72
N TRP A 131 14.93 -10.54 7.53
CA TRP A 131 14.54 -11.80 6.88
C TRP A 131 14.57 -11.69 5.35
N PHE A 132 14.08 -10.58 4.81
CA PHE A 132 13.91 -10.40 3.35
C PHE A 132 15.13 -9.81 2.64
N ALA A 133 16.05 -9.15 3.36
CA ALA A 133 17.18 -8.46 2.74
C ALA A 133 18.15 -9.39 2.01
N CYS A 134 18.19 -10.69 2.33
CA CYS A 134 19.00 -11.66 1.59
C CYS A 134 18.44 -11.97 0.18
N CYS A 135 17.11 -11.85 -0.01
CA CYS A 135 16.45 -12.05 -1.30
C CYS A 135 16.61 -10.83 -2.22
N LEU A 136 16.82 -9.66 -1.63
CA LEU A 136 16.96 -8.41 -2.34
C LEU A 136 18.41 -8.29 -2.84
N GLY A 137 18.62 -8.72 -4.08
CA GLY A 137 19.92 -8.65 -4.74
C GLY A 137 20.50 -7.22 -4.76
N GLY A 138 21.82 -7.12 -4.79
CA GLY A 138 22.55 -5.85 -4.87
C GLY A 138 23.60 -5.69 -3.78
N LYS A 139 24.77 -5.15 -4.15
CA LYS A 139 25.87 -4.85 -3.20
C LYS A 139 25.64 -3.55 -2.43
N ASP A 140 24.79 -2.68 -2.96
CA ASP A 140 24.51 -1.36 -2.39
C ASP A 140 23.37 -1.45 -1.36
N LYS A 141 23.70 -1.16 -0.10
CA LYS A 141 22.76 -1.26 1.02
C LYS A 141 21.58 -0.29 0.87
N LEU A 142 21.81 0.91 0.33
CA LEU A 142 20.75 1.91 0.19
C LEU A 142 19.73 1.49 -0.88
N LYS A 143 20.22 1.01 -2.04
CA LYS A 143 19.35 0.48 -3.10
C LYS A 143 18.54 -0.72 -2.60
N ARG A 144 19.18 -1.62 -1.86
CA ARG A 144 18.50 -2.77 -1.24
C ARG A 144 17.40 -2.34 -0.28
N GLY A 145 17.66 -1.33 0.55
CA GLY A 145 16.66 -0.74 1.45
C GLY A 145 15.51 -0.07 0.72
N ALA A 146 15.78 0.70 -0.33
CA ALA A 146 14.74 1.32 -1.14
C ALA A 146 13.88 0.28 -1.88
N LEU A 147 14.48 -0.78 -2.42
CA LEU A 147 13.75 -1.90 -3.02
C LEU A 147 12.88 -2.63 -1.99
N TYR A 148 13.39 -2.83 -0.78
CA TYR A 148 12.58 -3.36 0.32
C TYR A 148 11.36 -2.48 0.60
N GLY A 149 11.59 -1.18 0.79
CA GLY A 149 10.53 -0.19 1.02
C GLY A 149 9.49 -0.19 -0.09
N LEU A 150 9.93 -0.22 -1.35
CA LEU A 150 9.04 -0.33 -2.51
C LEU A 150 8.25 -1.64 -2.47
N GLY A 151 8.86 -2.76 -2.12
CA GLY A 151 8.19 -4.05 -1.97
C GLY A 151 7.11 -4.02 -0.88
N VAL A 152 7.41 -3.45 0.29
CA VAL A 152 6.43 -3.27 1.38
C VAL A 152 5.27 -2.39 0.94
N PHE A 153 5.56 -1.30 0.21
CA PHE A 153 4.52 -0.45 -0.34
C PHE A 153 3.63 -1.19 -1.35
N LEU A 154 4.22 -1.92 -2.30
CA LEU A 154 3.45 -2.60 -3.35
C LEU A 154 2.63 -3.78 -2.83
N ILE A 155 3.14 -4.52 -1.83
CA ILE A 155 2.51 -5.73 -1.31
C ILE A 155 1.55 -5.42 -0.16
N GLY A 156 1.88 -4.43 0.69
CA GLY A 156 1.08 -4.05 1.84
C GLY A 156 0.34 -2.73 1.61
N GLY A 157 1.08 -1.65 1.41
CA GLY A 157 0.53 -0.29 1.37
C GLY A 157 -0.56 -0.11 0.30
N LEU A 158 -0.25 -0.42 -0.95
CA LEU A 158 -1.14 -0.19 -2.09
C LEU A 158 -2.41 -1.05 -2.01
N PRO A 159 -2.35 -2.37 -1.74
CA PRO A 159 -3.56 -3.18 -1.54
C PRO A 159 -4.41 -2.69 -0.36
N SER A 160 -3.80 -2.24 0.74
CA SER A 160 -4.54 -1.65 1.86
C SER A 160 -5.31 -0.38 1.47
N MET A 161 -4.76 0.46 0.59
CA MET A 161 -5.47 1.65 0.10
C MET A 161 -6.67 1.29 -0.78
N PHE A 162 -6.53 0.28 -1.65
CA PHE A 162 -7.68 -0.23 -2.42
C PHE A 162 -8.74 -0.87 -1.53
N MET A 163 -8.32 -1.62 -0.51
CA MET A 163 -9.24 -2.18 0.48
C MET A 163 -9.99 -1.07 1.21
N LEU A 164 -9.29 -0.01 1.65
CA LEU A 164 -9.91 1.14 2.29
C LEU A 164 -10.94 1.79 1.35
N TYR A 165 -10.60 2.02 0.08
CA TYR A 165 -11.55 2.60 -0.90
C TYR A 165 -12.83 1.76 -1.08
N LEU A 166 -12.70 0.44 -1.07
CA LEU A 166 -13.83 -0.47 -1.30
C LEU A 166 -14.71 -0.65 -0.06
N ILE A 167 -14.10 -0.66 1.14
CA ILE A 167 -14.82 -0.91 2.39
C ILE A 167 -15.32 0.38 3.02
N ILE A 168 -14.52 1.44 2.92
CA ILE A 168 -14.78 2.74 3.51
C ILE A 168 -14.88 3.74 2.37
N ASN A 169 -16.04 4.36 2.19
CA ASN A 169 -16.29 5.33 1.11
C ASN A 169 -15.54 6.67 1.36
N LEU A 170 -14.22 6.61 1.45
CA LEU A 170 -13.32 7.74 1.67
C LEU A 170 -13.13 8.53 0.35
N PRO A 171 -12.89 9.85 0.43
CA PRO A 171 -12.55 10.65 -0.73
C PRO A 171 -11.33 10.10 -1.46
N ALA A 172 -11.44 9.91 -2.78
CA ALA A 172 -10.32 9.44 -3.60
C ALA A 172 -9.09 10.35 -3.50
N GLY A 173 -9.28 11.66 -3.32
CA GLY A 173 -8.19 12.61 -3.12
C GLY A 173 -7.43 12.40 -1.81
N LEU A 174 -8.12 12.06 -0.72
CA LEU A 174 -7.48 11.75 0.56
C LEU A 174 -6.67 10.46 0.47
N LEU A 175 -7.22 9.43 -0.19
CA LEU A 175 -6.52 8.18 -0.42
C LEU A 175 -5.29 8.36 -1.32
N ALA A 176 -5.36 9.23 -2.32
CA ALA A 176 -4.21 9.55 -3.16
C ALA A 176 -3.06 10.19 -2.34
N ILE A 177 -3.39 11.12 -1.44
CA ILE A 177 -2.42 11.73 -0.53
C ILE A 177 -1.78 10.67 0.38
N TRP A 178 -2.60 9.84 1.04
CA TRP A 178 -2.09 8.77 1.91
C TRP A 178 -1.26 7.71 1.18
N THR A 179 -1.63 7.41 -0.07
CA THR A 179 -0.88 6.47 -0.91
C THR A 179 0.51 7.03 -1.21
N LEU A 180 0.59 8.30 -1.63
CA LEU A 180 1.86 8.98 -1.92
C LEU A 180 2.72 9.09 -0.65
N GLU A 181 2.11 9.48 0.46
CA GLU A 181 2.75 9.52 1.78
C GLU A 181 3.32 8.15 2.17
N SER A 182 2.54 7.08 2.05
CA SER A 182 2.97 5.72 2.39
C SER A 182 4.13 5.26 1.51
N LEU A 183 4.13 5.64 0.23
CA LEU A 183 5.24 5.37 -0.69
C LEU A 183 6.52 6.08 -0.22
N ILE A 184 6.43 7.39 0.08
CA ILE A 184 7.59 8.19 0.51
C ILE A 184 8.15 7.65 1.83
N ILE A 185 7.30 7.39 2.83
CA ILE A 185 7.72 6.80 4.12
C ILE A 185 8.42 5.48 3.87
N SER A 186 7.82 4.58 3.08
CA SER A 186 8.38 3.25 2.84
C SER A 186 9.74 3.30 2.15
N LEU A 187 9.93 4.17 1.15
CA LEU A 187 11.20 4.33 0.45
C LEU A 187 12.31 4.89 1.35
N ILE A 188 12.03 5.99 2.05
CA ILE A 188 13.02 6.67 2.90
C ILE A 188 13.35 5.79 4.11
N ALA A 189 12.35 5.24 4.78
CA ALA A 189 12.55 4.37 5.92
C ALA A 189 13.24 3.05 5.51
N GLY A 190 12.89 2.48 4.36
CA GLY A 190 13.59 1.33 3.77
C GLY A 190 15.09 1.56 3.62
N ALA A 191 15.47 2.69 3.02
CA ALA A 191 16.87 3.07 2.88
C ALA A 191 17.57 3.30 4.23
N ALA A 192 16.91 4.00 5.17
CA ALA A 192 17.45 4.28 6.49
C ALA A 192 17.67 3.01 7.33
N VAL A 193 16.69 2.10 7.34
CA VAL A 193 16.76 0.82 8.06
C VAL A 193 17.89 -0.05 7.51
N ALA A 194 18.04 -0.13 6.19
CA ALA A 194 19.13 -0.86 5.55
C ALA A 194 20.52 -0.28 5.85
N HIS A 195 20.60 1.01 6.20
CA HIS A 195 21.84 1.64 6.64
C HIS A 195 22.19 1.27 8.08
N ILE A 196 21.19 1.17 8.97
CA ILE A 196 21.37 0.85 10.40
C ILE A 196 21.68 -0.64 10.61
N ILE A 197 20.97 -1.52 9.90
CA ILE A 197 21.11 -2.97 9.98
C ILE A 197 22.24 -3.41 9.03
N LYS A 198 23.37 -3.86 9.59
CA LYS A 198 24.58 -4.15 8.81
C LYS A 198 24.50 -5.48 8.08
#